data_AF-A0A2J8K6W5-F1
#
_entry.id   AF-A0A2J8K6W5-F1
#
_cell.length_a   1.000
_cell.length_b   1.000
_cell.length_c   1.000
_cell.angle_alpha   90.00
_cell.angle_beta   90.00
_cell.angle_gamma   90.00
#
_symmetry.space_group_name_H-M   'P 1'
#
loop_
_entity.id
_entity.type
_entity.pdbx_description
1 polymer ?
#
loop_
_entity_poly.entity_id
_entity_poly.type
_entity_poly.pdbx_seq_one_letter_code
_entity_poly.pdbx_strand_id
1 'polypeptide(L)'
;MANWVFCNRCFQPPHRTSCFSLTNCGHVYCDACLGKGKKNECLICKAPCRTVLLSKHTDADIQAFFMSIDSLCKKYSRETSQILEFQEKHRKRLLAFYREKISRLEESLRKSVLQIEQLQSPR
;
A
#
# COMPACT_ATOMS: atom_id res chain seq x y z
N MET A 1 5.21 8.59 19.32
CA MET A 1 5.80 9.29 18.16
C MET A 1 7.28 9.00 18.16
N ALA A 2 7.92 8.93 16.99
CA ALA A 2 9.35 8.63 16.93
C ALA A 2 10.17 9.70 17.67
N ASN A 3 11.24 9.28 18.36
CA ASN A 3 12.04 10.15 19.24
C ASN A 3 12.74 11.31 18.51
N TRP A 4 12.75 11.31 17.18
CA TRP A 4 13.31 12.37 16.34
C TRP A 4 12.33 13.51 16.03
N VAL A 5 11.03 13.33 16.31
CA VAL A 5 10.02 14.36 16.04
C VAL A 5 10.10 15.45 17.10
N PHE A 6 10.08 16.71 16.67
CA PHE A 6 10.06 17.89 17.54
C PHE A 6 9.24 19.01 16.92
N CYS A 7 8.86 20.00 17.73
CA CYS A 7 8.17 21.19 17.25
C CYS A 7 9.16 22.06 16.49
N ASN A 8 8.90 22.38 15.22
CA ASN A 8 9.81 23.20 14.42
C ASN A 8 9.91 24.67 14.88
N ARG A 9 9.09 25.09 15.85
CA ARG A 9 9.15 26.45 16.45
C ARG A 9 9.97 26.51 17.74
N CYS A 10 9.71 25.60 18.69
CA CYS A 10 10.36 25.63 20.01
C CYS A 10 11.38 24.50 20.22
N PHE A 11 11.56 23.62 19.23
CA PHE A 11 12.48 22.48 19.24
C PHE A 11 12.26 21.48 20.38
N GLN A 12 11.12 21.55 21.07
CA GLN A 12 10.77 20.60 22.11
C GLN A 12 10.21 19.30 21.49
N PRO A 13 10.61 18.13 22.02
CA PRO A 13 10.04 16.86 21.62
C PRO A 13 8.62 16.68 22.20
N PRO A 14 7.84 15.69 21.71
CA PRO A 14 6.57 15.33 22.31
C PRO A 14 6.72 14.89 23.78
N HIS A 15 6.04 15.59 24.69
CA HIS A 15 5.81 15.11 26.06
C HIS A 15 4.47 14.36 26.14
N ARG A 16 4.22 13.65 27.26
CA ARG A 16 3.07 12.75 27.42
C ARG A 16 1.71 13.39 27.14
N THR A 17 1.57 14.70 27.34
CA THR A 17 0.31 15.45 27.19
C THR A 17 0.27 16.34 25.94
N SER A 18 1.38 16.47 25.22
CA SER A 18 1.48 17.44 24.13
C SER A 18 0.91 16.89 22.83
N CYS A 19 -0.04 17.61 22.24
CA CYS A 19 -0.54 17.32 20.90
C CYS A 19 0.32 18.01 19.84
N PHE A 20 0.57 17.30 18.74
CA PHE A 20 1.36 17.82 17.62
C PHE A 20 0.51 17.87 16.37
N SER A 21 0.76 18.85 15.51
CA SER A 21 0.06 19.00 14.23
C SER A 21 1.05 19.19 13.10
N LEU A 22 0.72 18.65 11.93
CA LEU A 22 1.50 18.77 10.71
C LEU A 22 0.81 19.72 9.73
N THR A 23 1.57 20.62 9.14
CA THR A 23 1.12 21.47 8.03
C THR A 23 1.38 20.79 6.68
N ASN A 24 0.60 21.13 5.66
CA ASN A 24 0.82 20.63 4.30
C ASN A 24 2.13 21.10 3.65
N CYS A 25 2.83 22.08 4.24
CA CYS A 25 4.19 22.46 3.85
C CYS A 25 5.29 21.68 4.60
N GLY A 26 4.93 20.68 5.41
CA GLY A 26 5.88 19.79 6.08
C GLY A 26 6.31 20.22 7.48
N HIS A 27 5.88 21.38 7.97
CA HIS A 27 6.25 21.84 9.32
C HIS A 27 5.32 21.27 10.39
N VAL A 28 5.92 20.84 11.50
CA VAL A 28 5.30 20.22 12.66
C VAL A 28 5.32 21.19 13.85
N TYR A 29 4.19 21.33 14.54
CA TYR A 29 4.05 22.23 15.69
C TYR A 29 3.40 21.54 16.87
N CYS A 30 3.85 21.85 18.09
CA CYS A 30 3.04 21.58 19.29
C CYS A 30 1.84 22.53 19.35
N ASP A 31 0.78 22.07 20.00
CA ASP A 31 -0.44 22.82 20.30
C ASP A 31 -0.17 24.22 20.89
N ALA A 32 0.76 24.33 21.85
CA ALA A 32 1.11 25.60 22.48
C ALA A 32 1.73 26.63 21.51
N CYS A 33 2.56 26.18 20.56
CA CYS A 33 3.13 27.07 19.54
C CYS A 33 2.09 27.41 18.47
N LEU A 34 1.30 26.43 18.06
CA LEU A 34 0.27 26.62 17.04
C LEU A 34 -0.83 27.58 17.49
N GLY A 35 -1.24 27.51 18.76
CA GLY A 35 -2.26 28.40 19.35
C GLY A 35 -1.85 29.87 19.43
N LYS A 36 -0.54 30.17 19.39
CA LYS A 36 0.00 31.54 19.32
C LYS A 36 0.09 32.07 17.88
N GLY A 37 -0.18 31.21 16.89
CA GLY A 37 -0.10 31.53 15.47
C GLY A 37 -1.41 32.01 14.88
N LYS A 38 -1.33 32.53 13.64
CA LYS A 38 -2.51 32.82 12.85
C LYS A 38 -3.07 31.51 12.25
N LYS A 39 -4.39 31.37 12.28
CA LYS A 39 -5.07 30.20 11.69
C LYS A 39 -4.77 30.10 10.19
N ASN A 40 -4.54 28.87 9.72
CA ASN A 40 -4.23 28.55 8.32
C ASN A 40 -2.96 29.21 7.76
N GLU A 41 -2.00 29.57 8.61
CA GLU A 41 -0.73 30.16 8.19
C GLU A 41 0.44 29.40 8.85
N CYS A 42 1.44 29.05 8.06
CA CYS A 42 2.64 28.42 8.58
C CYS A 42 3.49 29.43 9.38
N LEU A 43 3.89 29.07 10.60
CA LEU A 43 4.72 29.93 11.45
C LEU A 43 6.14 30.17 10.90
N ILE A 44 6.61 29.29 10.01
CA ILE A 44 7.95 29.32 9.41
C ILE A 44 7.91 29.89 8.00
N CYS A 45 7.19 29.25 7.07
CA CYS A 45 7.11 29.69 5.68
C CYS A 45 6.26 30.95 5.47
N LYS A 46 5.41 31.33 6.44
CA LYS A 46 4.42 32.42 6.32
C LYS A 46 3.42 32.27 5.16
N ALA A 47 3.37 31.10 4.54
CA ALA A 47 2.42 30.75 3.50
C ALA A 47 1.09 30.24 4.10
N PRO A 48 -0.04 30.40 3.38
CA PRO A 48 -1.29 29.73 3.72
C PRO A 48 -1.09 28.22 3.76
N CYS A 49 -1.45 27.58 4.87
CA CYS A 49 -1.26 26.15 5.09
C CYS A 49 -2.45 25.54 5.79
N ARG A 50 -2.82 24.31 5.39
CA ARG A 50 -3.74 23.47 6.13
C ARG A 50 -2.96 22.70 7.19
N THR A 51 -3.59 22.50 8.33
CA THR A 51 -2.99 21.81 9.47
C THR A 51 -3.83 20.60 9.85
N VAL A 52 -3.17 19.47 10.06
CA VAL A 52 -3.78 18.21 10.49
C VAL A 52 -3.22 17.84 11.87
N LEU A 53 -4.12 17.51 12.80
CA LEU A 53 -3.74 16.99 14.11
C LEU A 53 -3.13 15.60 13.96
N LEU A 54 -1.94 15.40 14.51
CA LEU A 54 -1.26 14.09 14.55
C LEU A 54 -1.80 13.30 15.74
N SER A 55 -2.50 12.21 15.43
CA SER A 55 -3.13 11.29 16.38
C SER A 55 -3.09 9.87 15.82
N LYS A 56 -3.59 8.90 16.61
CA LYS A 56 -3.75 7.51 16.14
C LYS A 56 -4.76 7.36 14.99
N HIS A 57 -5.61 8.37 14.79
CA HIS A 57 -6.65 8.39 13.76
C HIS A 57 -6.24 9.21 12.53
N THR A 58 -5.03 9.75 12.49
CA THR A 58 -4.50 10.43 11.32
C THR A 58 -4.38 9.44 10.15
N ASP A 59 -4.52 9.92 8.92
CA ASP A 59 -4.40 9.12 7.71
C ASP A 59 -3.09 8.31 7.67
N ALA A 60 -3.15 7.08 7.15
CA ALA A 60 -2.03 6.13 7.15
C ALA A 60 -0.82 6.64 6.35
N ASP A 61 -1.04 7.40 5.28
CA ASP A 61 0.03 7.96 4.46
C ASP A 61 0.75 9.08 5.21
N ILE A 62 0.00 9.85 6.00
CA ILE A 62 0.59 10.87 6.89
C ILE A 62 1.33 10.20 8.05
N GLN A 63 0.77 9.14 8.64
CA GLN A 63 1.44 8.40 9.71
C GLN A 63 2.78 7.81 9.24
N ALA A 64 2.88 7.39 7.97
CA ALA A 64 4.08 6.81 7.41
C ALA A 64 5.31 7.75 7.50
N PHE A 65 5.12 9.08 7.41
CA PHE A 65 6.21 10.05 7.59
C PHE A 65 6.88 9.98 8.98
N PHE A 66 6.19 9.44 9.98
CA PHE A 66 6.66 9.38 11.37
C PHE A 66 7.05 7.96 11.80
N MET A 67 6.98 6.99 10.90
CA MET A 67 7.39 5.60 11.14
C MET A 67 8.90 5.43 10.90
N SER A 68 9.51 4.42 11.52
CA SER A 68 10.91 4.09 11.22
C SER A 68 11.03 3.44 9.84
N ILE A 69 12.15 3.64 9.15
CA ILE A 69 12.42 3.00 7.86
C ILE A 69 12.30 1.48 7.96
N ASP A 70 12.83 0.86 9.02
CA ASP A 70 12.71 -0.59 9.22
C ASP A 70 11.24 -1.05 9.32
N SER A 71 10.39 -0.27 9.99
CA SER A 71 8.97 -0.59 10.11
C SER A 71 8.22 -0.43 8.79
N LEU A 72 8.57 0.59 8.00
CA LEU A 72 8.03 0.80 6.66
C LEU A 72 8.45 -0.33 5.71
N CYS A 73 9.75 -0.68 5.70
CA CYS A 73 10.28 -1.79 4.92
C CYS A 73 9.55 -3.10 5.25
N LYS A 74 9.37 -3.41 6.55
CA LYS A 74 8.63 -4.61 6.98
C LYS A 74 7.17 -4.57 6.53
N LYS A 75 6.48 -3.43 6.69
CA LYS A 75 5.09 -3.25 6.30
C LYS A 75 4.92 -3.49 4.80
N TYR A 76 5.62 -2.73 3.97
CA TYR A 76 5.46 -2.78 2.52
C TYR A 76 6.00 -4.07 1.90
N SER A 77 7.07 -4.66 2.45
CA SER A 77 7.55 -5.97 2.00
C SER A 77 6.49 -7.06 2.22
N ARG A 78 5.84 -7.06 3.40
CA ARG A 78 4.74 -7.99 3.68
C ARG A 78 3.55 -7.78 2.75
N GLU A 79 3.08 -6.55 2.60
CA GLU A 79 1.95 -6.22 1.72
C GLU A 79 2.23 -6.64 0.28
N THR A 80 3.41 -6.29 -0.24
CA THR A 80 3.84 -6.66 -1.60
C THR A 80 3.91 -8.17 -1.78
N SER A 81 4.43 -8.90 -0.78
CA SER A 81 4.50 -10.36 -0.82
C SER A 81 3.12 -11.01 -0.87
N GLN A 82 2.15 -10.50 -0.11
CA GLN A 82 0.78 -10.99 -0.12
C GLN A 82 0.08 -10.73 -1.46
N ILE A 83 0.29 -9.55 -2.04
CA ILE A 83 -0.22 -9.21 -3.38
C ILE A 83 0.36 -10.16 -4.42
N LEU A 84 1.67 -10.38 -4.39
CA LEU A 84 2.36 -11.30 -5.31
C LEU A 84 1.81 -12.72 -5.18
N GLU A 85 1.65 -13.24 -3.96
CA GLU A 85 1.11 -14.57 -3.71
C GLU A 85 -0.31 -14.72 -4.29
N PHE A 86 -1.17 -13.71 -4.08
CA PHE A 86 -2.52 -13.69 -4.65
C PHE A 86 -2.49 -13.73 -6.18
N GLN A 87 -1.69 -12.86 -6.81
CA GLN A 87 -1.56 -12.79 -8.26
C GLN A 87 -1.04 -14.11 -8.85
N GLU A 88 -0.02 -14.72 -8.24
CA GLU A 88 0.54 -16.00 -8.67
C GLU A 88 -0.46 -17.15 -8.53
N LYS A 89 -1.22 -17.21 -7.44
CA LYS A 89 -2.29 -18.19 -7.28
C LYS A 89 -3.34 -18.04 -8.37
N HIS A 90 -3.75 -16.82 -8.69
CA HIS A 90 -4.72 -16.56 -9.75
C HIS A 90 -4.18 -16.98 -11.12
N ARG A 91 -2.93 -16.65 -11.44
CA ARG A 91 -2.27 -17.05 -12.69
C ARG A 91 -2.17 -18.57 -12.81
N LYS A 92 -1.79 -19.27 -11.74
CA LYS A 92 -1.70 -20.73 -11.70
C LYS A 92 -3.06 -21.40 -11.95
N ARG A 93 -4.14 -20.87 -11.36
CA ARG A 93 -5.51 -21.37 -11.60
C ARG A 93 -5.90 -21.22 -13.07
N LEU A 94 -5.62 -20.07 -13.68
CA LEU A 94 -5.91 -19.83 -15.09
C LEU A 94 -5.14 -20.80 -16.00
N LEU A 95 -3.85 -21.02 -15.72
CA LEU A 95 -3.03 -21.97 -16.47
C LEU A 95 -3.54 -23.40 -16.32
N ALA A 96 -3.96 -23.81 -15.12
CA ALA A 96 -4.53 -25.14 -14.89
C ALA A 96 -5.81 -25.34 -15.72
N PHE A 97 -6.71 -24.36 -15.73
CA PHE A 97 -7.93 -24.40 -16.53
C PHE A 97 -7.65 -24.59 -18.03
N TYR A 98 -6.71 -23.81 -18.59
CA TYR A 98 -6.39 -23.94 -20.01
C TYR A 98 -5.66 -25.24 -20.35
N ARG A 99 -4.79 -25.75 -19.46
CA ARG A 99 -4.17 -27.07 -19.63
C ARG A 99 -5.22 -28.18 -19.71
N GLU A 100 -6.19 -28.16 -18.82
CA GLU A 100 -7.29 -29.13 -18.82
C GLU A 100 -8.16 -29.01 -20.07
N LYS A 101 -8.45 -27.78 -20.51
CA LYS A 101 -9.19 -27.52 -21.75
C LYS A 101 -8.44 -28.07 -22.98
N ILE A 102 -7.14 -27.81 -23.08
CA ILE A 102 -6.30 -28.31 -24.17
C ILE A 102 -6.29 -29.85 -24.17
N SER A 103 -6.07 -30.48 -23.02
CA SER A 103 -6.05 -31.94 -22.90
C SER A 103 -7.37 -32.59 -23.37
N ARG A 104 -8.53 -32.00 -23.02
CA ARG A 104 -9.85 -32.47 -23.51
C ARG A 104 -10.01 -32.33 -25.02
N LEU A 105 -9.52 -31.22 -25.58
CA LEU A 105 -9.57 -30.99 -27.04
C LEU A 105 -8.66 -31.97 -27.78
N GLU A 106 -7.46 -32.23 -27.27
CA GLU A 106 -6.53 -33.22 -27.83
C GLU A 106 -7.11 -34.64 -27.79
N GLU A 107 -7.76 -35.03 -26.70
CA GLU A 107 -8.42 -36.34 -26.59
C GLU A 107 -9.59 -36.46 -27.60
N SER A 108 -10.41 -35.42 -27.71
CA SER A 108 -11.54 -35.38 -28.66
C SER A 108 -11.05 -35.45 -30.12
N LEU A 109 -9.95 -34.78 -30.42
CA LEU A 109 -9.31 -34.84 -31.74
C LEU A 109 -8.80 -36.25 -32.04
N ARG A 110 -8.07 -36.89 -31.11
CA ARG A 110 -7.58 -38.27 -31.28
C ARG A 110 -8.72 -39.26 -31.56
N LYS A 111 -9.83 -39.16 -30.81
CA LYS A 111 -11.02 -40.01 -31.03
C LYS A 111 -11.61 -39.80 -32.42
N SER A 112 -11.71 -38.54 -32.87
CA SER A 112 -12.24 -38.20 -34.19
C SER A 112 -11.36 -38.75 -35.32
N VAL A 113 -10.03 -38.66 -35.17
CA VAL A 113 -9.06 -39.21 -36.13
C VAL A 113 -9.20 -40.73 -36.23
N LEU A 114 -9.25 -41.45 -35.09
CA LEU A 114 -9.45 -42.91 -35.07
C LEU A 114 -10.75 -43.34 -35.75
N GLN A 115 -11.85 -42.60 -35.55
CA GLN A 115 -13.12 -42.87 -36.23
C GLN A 115 -13.02 -42.70 -37.75
N ILE A 116 -12.30 -41.66 -38.21
CA ILE A 116 -12.08 -41.43 -39.64
C ILE A 116 -11.26 -42.58 -40.24
N GLU A 117 -10.20 -43.02 -39.57
CA GLU A 117 -9.36 -44.15 -40.02
C GLU A 117 -10.16 -45.45 -40.13
N GLN A 118 -11.04 -45.74 -39.16
CA GLN A 118 -11.93 -46.90 -39.19
C GLN A 118 -12.93 -46.87 -40.36
N LEU A 119 -13.46 -45.70 -40.69
CA LEU A 119 -14.37 -45.52 -41.82
C LEU A 119 -13.68 -45.61 -43.18
N GLN A 120 -12.37 -45.33 -43.24
CA GLN A 120 -11.56 -45.37 -44.46
C GLN A 120 -10.88 -46.72 -44.72
N SER A 121 -10.97 -47.68 -43.78
CA SER A 121 -10.43 -49.03 -43.97
C SER A 121 -11.18 -49.77 -45.09
N PRO A 122 -10.50 -50.24 -46.15
CA PRO A 122 -11.15 -50.95 -47.24
C PRO A 122 -11.75 -52.27 -46.73
N ARG A 123 -12.95 -52.60 -47.22
CA ARG A 123 -13.63 -53.88 -46.94
C ARG A 123 -12.86 -55.07 -47.51
#